data_AF-A0A310SB19-F1
#
_entry.id   AF-A0A310SB19-F1
#
_cell.length_a   1.000
_cell.length_b   1.000
_cell.length_c   1.000
_cell.angle_alpha   90.00
_cell.angle_beta   90.00
_cell.angle_gamma   90.00
#
_symmetry.space_group_name_H-M   'P 1'
#
loop_
_entity.id
_entity.type
_entity.pdbx_description
1 polymer ?
#
loop_
_entity_poly.entity_id
_entity_poly.type
_entity_poly.pdbx_seq_one_letter_code
_entity_poly.pdbx_strand_id
1 'polypeptide(L)'
;AGQTEIPYGTLESGSTMTFFRDSMIETYKKMWRFMENRKPSVFVPTYEEGIQKVLDGNYAFLMESTMLDFVVQRDCNLTQIGGLLDSKGYGIATPMGSPWRDKISLAILEMQEKGEIQMLYDKWWKNTGETCQRNEKGKESKANSLGVDNIGGVFVVLLCGLAFAVVIA
;
A
#
# COMPACT_ATOMS: atom_id res chain seq x y z
N ALA A 1 8.27 13.89 -7.56
CA ALA A 1 6.81 13.69 -7.56
C ALA A 1 6.21 14.54 -8.66
N GLY A 2 5.94 13.93 -9.83
CA GLY A 2 5.37 14.62 -11.00
C GLY A 2 4.25 13.82 -11.67
N GLN A 3 3.80 12.72 -11.06
CA GLN A 3 2.69 11.93 -11.57
C GLN A 3 1.39 12.42 -10.92
N THR A 4 0.37 12.67 -11.74
CA THR A 4 -0.95 13.19 -11.34
C THR A 4 -2.11 12.32 -11.80
N GLU A 5 -1.81 11.26 -12.57
CA GLU A 5 -2.78 10.33 -13.15
C GLU A 5 -3.49 9.52 -12.07
N ILE A 6 -2.73 8.89 -11.17
CA ILE A 6 -3.27 8.08 -10.06
C ILE A 6 -3.47 8.99 -8.84
N PRO A 7 -4.72 9.24 -8.40
CA PRO A 7 -4.99 9.93 -7.14
C PRO A 7 -4.48 9.11 -5.96
N TYR A 8 -4.02 9.81 -4.93
CA TYR A 8 -3.59 9.19 -3.67
C TYR A 8 -4.09 10.01 -2.49
N GLY A 9 -4.30 9.35 -1.36
CA GLY A 9 -4.80 9.99 -0.14
C GLY A 9 -4.46 9.23 1.13
N THR A 10 -4.95 9.75 2.25
CA THR A 10 -4.71 9.24 3.61
C THR A 10 -6.03 9.17 4.38
N LEU A 11 -6.02 8.52 5.53
CA LEU A 11 -7.13 8.56 6.48
C LEU A 11 -7.37 10.00 6.93
N GLU A 12 -8.62 10.45 6.86
CA GLU A 12 -9.04 11.76 7.32
C GLU A 12 -8.77 11.91 8.83
N SER A 13 -8.23 13.07 9.22
CA SER A 13 -7.83 13.35 10.60
C SER A 13 -6.79 12.39 11.20
N GLY A 14 -6.10 11.60 10.37
CA GLY A 14 -5.07 10.66 10.81
C GLY A 14 -3.69 11.29 11.06
N SER A 15 -2.81 10.51 11.69
CA SER A 15 -1.39 10.85 11.92
C SER A 15 -0.64 11.09 10.60
N THR A 16 -0.96 10.30 9.56
CA THR A 16 -0.39 10.39 8.21
C THR A 16 -0.83 11.66 7.48
N MET A 17 -2.11 12.05 7.59
CA MET A 17 -2.61 13.31 7.05
C MET A 17 -1.87 14.50 7.64
N THR A 18 -1.77 14.52 8.98
CA THR A 18 -1.04 15.54 9.74
C THR A 18 0.43 15.61 9.34
N PHE A 19 1.07 14.45 9.14
CA PHE A 19 2.46 14.37 8.69
C PHE A 19 2.68 15.08 7.36
N PHE A 20 1.82 14.85 6.35
CA PHE A 20 1.98 15.51 5.06
C PHE A 20 1.68 17.01 5.14
N ARG A 21 0.67 17.40 5.92
CA ARG A 21 0.32 18.82 6.15
C ARG A 21 1.47 19.61 6.76
N ASP A 22 2.08 19.06 7.81
CA ASP A 22 3.09 19.76 8.61
C ASP A 22 4.53 19.49 8.12
N SER A 23 4.69 18.68 7.06
CA SER A 23 6.00 18.31 6.54
C SER A 23 6.77 19.52 6.01
N MET A 24 8.07 19.58 6.33
CA MET A 24 8.97 20.62 5.81
C MET A 24 9.65 20.23 4.48
N ILE A 25 9.57 18.96 4.10
CA ILE A 25 10.22 18.41 2.90
C ILE A 25 9.43 18.82 1.65
N GLU A 26 10.11 19.39 0.66
CA GLU A 26 9.46 19.97 -0.53
C GLU A 26 8.60 18.95 -1.29
N THR A 27 9.06 17.70 -1.41
CA THR A 27 8.31 16.62 -2.05
C THR A 27 6.99 16.34 -1.33
N TYR A 28 7.01 16.27 0.00
CA TYR A 28 5.82 15.98 0.80
C TYR A 28 4.86 17.18 0.86
N LYS A 29 5.38 18.42 0.85
CA LYS A 29 4.55 19.62 0.66
C LYS A 29 3.81 19.61 -0.67
N LYS A 30 4.48 19.20 -1.76
CA LYS A 30 3.83 19.06 -3.07
C LYS A 30 2.75 17.97 -3.04
N MET A 31 3.02 16.85 -2.37
CA MET A 31 2.03 15.79 -2.19
C MET A 31 0.82 16.26 -1.37
N TRP A 32 1.03 17.00 -0.28
CA TRP A 32 -0.03 17.59 0.51
C TRP A 32 -0.91 18.53 -0.32
N ARG A 33 -0.31 19.48 -1.04
CA ARG A 33 -1.03 20.41 -1.91
C ARG A 33 -1.86 19.69 -2.97
N PHE A 34 -1.35 18.59 -3.52
CA PHE A 34 -2.12 17.75 -4.44
C PHE A 34 -3.36 17.15 -3.75
N MET A 35 -3.19 16.57 -2.55
CA MET A 35 -4.28 15.94 -1.81
C MET A 35 -5.34 16.97 -1.38
N GLU A 36 -4.91 18.11 -0.84
CA GLU A 36 -5.78 19.19 -0.36
C GLU A 36 -6.63 19.83 -1.47
N ASN A 37 -6.06 19.99 -2.68
CA ASN A 37 -6.74 20.66 -3.78
C ASN A 37 -7.57 19.73 -4.68
N ARG A 38 -7.49 18.40 -4.50
CA ARG A 38 -8.19 17.45 -5.38
C ARG A 38 -9.67 17.37 -5.03
N LYS A 39 -10.52 17.43 -6.07
CA LYS A 39 -11.96 17.19 -5.99
C LYS A 39 -12.35 16.05 -6.95
N PRO A 40 -13.14 15.04 -6.52
CA PRO A 40 -13.62 14.80 -5.15
C PRO A 40 -12.48 14.51 -4.17
N SER A 41 -12.77 14.58 -2.87
CA SER A 41 -11.76 14.38 -1.81
C SER A 41 -11.03 13.05 -2.00
N VAL A 42 -9.70 13.10 -1.85
CA VAL A 42 -8.86 11.90 -1.84
C VAL A 42 -8.74 11.29 -0.45
N PHE A 43 -9.15 12.00 0.60
CA PHE A 43 -9.18 11.48 1.95
C PHE A 43 -10.37 10.54 2.15
N VAL A 44 -10.21 9.60 3.08
CA VAL A 44 -11.23 8.61 3.43
C VAL A 44 -11.45 8.59 4.93
N PRO A 45 -12.68 8.39 5.43
CA PRO A 45 -13.00 8.43 6.85
C PRO A 45 -12.55 7.18 7.62
N THR A 46 -12.44 6.03 6.95
CA THR A 46 -12.09 4.74 7.56
C THR A 46 -11.04 3.99 6.75
N TYR A 47 -10.36 3.03 7.39
CA TYR A 47 -9.38 2.18 6.70
C TYR A 47 -10.07 1.27 5.68
N GLU A 48 -11.25 0.76 6.00
CA GLU A 48 -12.04 -0.13 5.16
C GLU A 48 -12.43 0.56 3.84
N GLU A 49 -12.88 1.82 3.91
CA GLU A 49 -13.19 2.61 2.71
C GLU A 49 -11.93 2.90 1.88
N GLY A 50 -10.81 3.19 2.55
CA GLY A 50 -9.52 3.38 1.88
C GLY A 50 -9.05 2.13 1.13
N ILE A 51 -9.18 0.96 1.76
CA ILE A 51 -8.82 -0.34 1.17
C ILE A 51 -9.74 -0.65 0.00
N GLN A 52 -11.06 -0.51 0.16
CA GLN A 52 -12.02 -0.77 -0.92
C GLN A 52 -11.75 0.13 -2.13
N LYS A 53 -11.46 1.42 -1.90
CA LYS A 53 -11.14 2.37 -2.97
C LYS A 53 -9.85 2.01 -3.71
N VAL A 54 -8.88 1.38 -3.06
CA VAL A 54 -7.68 0.83 -3.73
C VAL A 54 -8.05 -0.40 -4.58
N LEU A 55 -8.91 -1.28 -4.06
CA LEU A 55 -9.38 -2.48 -4.77
C LEU A 55 -10.21 -2.14 -6.00
N ASP A 56 -11.03 -1.08 -5.93
CA ASP A 56 -11.80 -0.55 -7.06
C ASP A 56 -10.89 0.04 -8.17
N GLY A 57 -9.61 0.23 -7.86
CA GLY A 57 -8.56 0.61 -8.80
C GLY A 57 -8.34 2.12 -8.92
N ASN A 58 -7.26 2.49 -9.61
CA ASN A 58 -6.86 3.87 -9.89
C ASN A 58 -6.81 4.78 -8.64
N TYR A 59 -6.40 4.25 -7.49
CA TYR A 59 -6.20 5.01 -6.27
C TYR A 59 -5.09 4.37 -5.43
N ALA A 60 -4.25 5.19 -4.80
CA ALA A 60 -3.23 4.72 -3.86
C ALA A 60 -3.50 5.25 -2.45
N PHE A 61 -3.53 4.35 -1.47
CA PHE A 61 -3.81 4.70 -0.09
C PHE A 61 -2.54 4.68 0.76
N LEU A 62 -2.24 5.82 1.38
CA LEU A 62 -1.09 6.00 2.26
C LEU A 62 -1.53 5.72 3.70
N MET A 63 -1.03 4.62 4.27
CA MET A 63 -1.36 4.14 5.61
C MET A 63 -0.11 3.79 6.42
N GLU A 64 -0.30 3.55 7.72
CA GLU A 64 0.77 3.10 8.63
C GLU A 64 1.28 1.70 8.24
N SER A 65 2.58 1.47 8.38
CA SER A 65 3.23 0.23 7.89
C SER A 65 2.71 -1.04 8.53
N THR A 66 2.39 -1.00 9.82
CA THR A 66 1.82 -2.12 10.58
C THR A 66 0.45 -2.53 10.07
N MET A 67 -0.42 -1.56 9.77
CA MET A 67 -1.74 -1.81 9.19
C MET A 67 -1.60 -2.29 7.75
N LEU A 68 -0.65 -1.73 7.01
CA LEU A 68 -0.34 -2.16 5.65
C LEU A 68 0.08 -3.63 5.61
N ASP A 69 1.04 -4.01 6.45
CA ASP A 69 1.52 -5.39 6.59
C ASP A 69 0.37 -6.34 6.93
N PHE A 70 -0.53 -5.92 7.82
CA PHE A 70 -1.69 -6.71 8.24
C PHE A 70 -2.64 -7.02 7.07
N VAL A 71 -2.98 -5.99 6.29
CA VAL A 71 -4.00 -6.08 5.24
C VAL A 71 -3.42 -6.74 3.98
N VAL A 72 -2.21 -6.37 3.57
CA VAL A 72 -1.54 -6.95 2.38
C VAL A 72 -1.23 -8.44 2.58
N GLN A 73 -1.02 -8.88 3.82
CA GLN A 73 -0.88 -10.30 4.12
C GLN A 73 -2.18 -11.07 3.94
N ARG A 74 -3.35 -10.45 4.05
CA ARG A 74 -4.67 -11.11 3.98
C ARG A 74 -5.34 -10.98 2.62
N ASP A 75 -5.15 -9.85 1.94
CA ASP A 75 -5.70 -9.60 0.60
C ASP A 75 -4.59 -9.51 -0.44
N CYS A 76 -4.54 -10.51 -1.32
CA CYS A 76 -3.47 -10.65 -2.31
C CYS A 76 -3.63 -9.67 -3.49
N ASN A 77 -4.78 -9.02 -3.63
CA ASN A 77 -5.01 -8.00 -4.65
C ASN A 77 -4.33 -6.68 -4.30
N LEU A 78 -4.03 -6.45 -3.01
CA LEU A 78 -3.32 -5.26 -2.54
C LEU A 78 -1.82 -5.46 -2.68
N THR A 79 -1.08 -4.41 -3.04
CA THR A 79 0.37 -4.44 -3.19
C THR A 79 1.01 -3.26 -2.46
N GLN A 80 2.02 -3.52 -1.63
CA GLN A 80 2.87 -2.46 -1.10
C GLN A 80 3.77 -1.90 -2.19
N ILE A 81 3.80 -0.58 -2.33
CA ILE A 81 4.70 0.12 -3.24
C ILE A 81 5.64 1.02 -2.44
N GLY A 82 6.95 0.86 -2.66
CA GLY A 82 7.98 1.64 -1.99
C GLY A 82 8.26 1.20 -0.55
N GLY A 83 9.05 2.02 0.14
CA GLY A 83 9.46 1.81 1.54
C GLY A 83 8.76 2.74 2.51
N LEU A 84 9.27 2.76 3.74
CA LEU A 84 8.79 3.67 4.79
C LEU A 84 9.09 5.13 4.43
N LEU A 85 8.09 6.00 4.62
CA LEU A 85 8.21 7.45 4.37
C LEU A 85 8.69 8.22 5.61
N ASP A 86 8.46 7.64 6.79
CA ASP A 86 8.89 8.10 8.09
C ASP A 86 9.19 6.91 9.02
N SER A 87 9.76 7.20 10.19
CA SER A 87 10.03 6.20 11.23
C SER A 87 9.24 6.54 12.47
N LYS A 88 8.05 5.93 12.60
CA LYS A 88 7.17 6.07 13.76
C LYS A 88 7.01 4.74 14.48
N GLY A 89 6.59 4.80 15.74
CA GLY A 89 6.29 3.63 16.57
C GLY A 89 5.07 3.87 17.46
N TYR A 90 4.40 2.79 17.85
CA TYR A 90 3.32 2.85 18.82
C TYR A 90 3.87 2.91 20.24
N GLY A 91 3.17 3.64 21.11
CA GLY A 91 3.49 3.75 22.53
C GLY A 91 2.24 3.73 23.38
N ILE A 92 2.40 3.38 24.66
CA ILE A 92 1.31 3.42 25.64
C ILE A 92 1.30 4.81 26.28
N ALA A 93 0.24 5.58 26.01
CA ALA A 93 0.09 6.92 26.57
C ALA A 93 -0.44 6.86 28.02
N THR A 94 0.20 7.59 28.92
CA THR A 94 -0.27 7.80 30.30
C THR A 94 -0.47 9.30 30.57
N PRO A 95 -1.38 9.70 31.49
CA PRO A 95 -1.47 11.08 31.92
C PRO A 95 -0.13 11.66 32.39
N MET A 96 0.07 12.97 32.20
CA MET A 96 1.28 13.63 32.67
C MET A 96 1.42 13.48 34.18
N GLY A 97 2.62 13.10 34.65
CA GLY A 97 2.88 12.85 36.07
C GLY A 97 2.38 11.50 36.60
N SER A 98 1.88 10.60 35.74
CA SER A 98 1.42 9.28 36.18
C SER A 98 2.58 8.44 36.78
N PRO A 99 2.41 7.86 37.98
CA PRO A 99 3.41 6.98 38.59
C PRO A 99 3.59 5.65 37.83
N TRP A 100 2.71 5.35 36.88
CA TRP A 100 2.76 4.14 36.07
C TRP A 100 3.68 4.26 34.85
N ARG A 101 4.01 5.47 34.41
CA ARG A 101 4.78 5.69 33.19
C ARG A 101 6.09 4.91 33.21
N ASP A 102 6.85 5.04 34.29
CA ASP A 102 8.18 4.45 34.39
C ASP A 102 8.10 2.93 34.59
N LYS A 103 7.11 2.45 35.36
CA LYS A 103 6.85 1.01 35.55
C LYS A 103 6.45 0.32 34.25
N ILE A 104 5.56 0.93 33.47
CA ILE A 104 5.13 0.41 32.16
C ILE A 104 6.31 0.42 31.18
N SER A 105 7.08 1.50 31.17
CA SER A 105 8.26 1.60 30.29
C SER A 105 9.29 0.52 30.59
N LEU A 106 9.57 0.25 31.87
CA LEU A 106 10.48 -0.83 32.26
C LEU A 106 9.95 -2.21 31.86
N ALA A 107 8.65 -2.47 32.05
CA ALA A 107 8.03 -3.72 31.64
C ALA A 107 8.09 -3.93 30.11
N ILE A 108 7.89 -2.87 29.32
CA ILE A 108 8.02 -2.94 27.85
C ILE A 108 9.46 -3.29 27.47
N LEU A 109 10.46 -2.67 28.11
CA LEU A 109 11.88 -2.99 27.86
C LEU A 109 12.20 -4.45 28.19
N GLU A 110 11.70 -4.96 29.31
CA GLU A 110 11.89 -6.37 29.70
C GLU A 110 11.23 -7.33 28.68
N MET A 111 10.01 -7.03 28.23
CA MET A 111 9.34 -7.82 27.19
C MET A 111 10.07 -7.76 25.85
N GLN A 112 10.67 -6.62 25.51
CA GLN A 112 11.46 -6.45 24.29
C GLN A 112 12.77 -7.25 24.36
N GLU A 113 13.49 -7.20 25.49
CA GLU A 113 14.72 -7.96 25.72
C GLU A 113 14.48 -9.48 25.65
N LYS A 114 13.35 -9.94 26.20
CA LYS A 114 12.92 -11.35 26.10
C LYS A 114 12.40 -11.75 24.72
N GLY A 115 12.19 -10.80 23.80
CA GLY A 115 11.62 -11.04 22.49
C GLY A 115 10.11 -11.36 22.50
N GLU A 116 9.41 -11.14 23.61
CA GLU A 116 7.98 -11.45 23.75
C GLU A 116 7.12 -10.62 22.80
N ILE A 117 7.49 -9.35 22.58
CA ILE A 117 6.79 -8.48 21.64
C ILE A 117 6.85 -9.04 20.21
N GLN A 118 8.01 -9.58 19.81
CA GLN A 118 8.18 -10.19 18.49
C GLN A 118 7.35 -11.47 18.36
N MET A 119 7.32 -12.31 19.40
CA MET A 119 6.48 -13.51 19.43
C MET A 119 4.99 -13.17 19.31
N LEU A 120 4.54 -12.10 19.99
CA LEU A 120 3.16 -11.61 19.86
C LEU A 120 2.88 -11.08 18.45
N TYR A 121 3.80 -10.30 17.88
CA TYR A 121 3.65 -9.82 16.51
C TYR A 121 3.50 -10.99 15.53
N ASP A 122 4.39 -11.97 15.57
CA ASP A 122 4.33 -13.14 14.66
C ASP A 122 3.05 -13.95 14.85
N LYS A 123 2.57 -14.07 16.10
CA LYS A 123 1.30 -14.73 16.41
C LYS A 123 0.09 -14.04 15.79
N TRP A 124 0.00 -12.71 15.87
CA TRP A 124 -1.18 -11.95 15.46
C TRP A 124 -1.14 -11.49 13.99
N TRP A 125 0.04 -11.29 13.41
CA TRP A 125 0.20 -10.88 12.02
C TRP A 125 0.41 -12.06 11.08
N LYS A 126 1.36 -12.97 11.37
CA LYS A 126 1.82 -13.99 10.41
C LYS A 126 1.08 -15.33 10.51
N ASN A 127 0.65 -15.74 11.70
CA ASN A 127 0.18 -17.11 11.98
C ASN A 127 -1.33 -17.35 11.77
N THR A 128 -2.02 -16.49 11.03
CA THR A 128 -3.48 -16.56 10.84
C THR A 128 -3.95 -17.52 9.75
N GLY A 129 -3.06 -18.28 9.10
CA GLY A 129 -3.42 -19.25 8.05
C GLY A 129 -3.86 -18.64 6.71
N GLU A 130 -4.20 -17.36 6.69
CA GLU A 130 -4.62 -16.58 5.52
C GLU A 130 -3.50 -15.70 4.94
N THR A 131 -2.23 -16.09 5.12
CA THR A 131 -1.12 -15.32 4.55
C THR A 131 -1.03 -15.57 3.05
N CYS A 132 -1.20 -14.51 2.27
CA CYS A 132 -0.87 -14.49 0.86
C CYS A 132 0.57 -14.99 0.68
N GLN A 133 0.72 -16.18 0.10
CA GLN A 133 2.01 -16.63 -0.42
C GLN A 133 2.33 -15.83 -1.68
N ARG A 134 2.70 -14.56 -1.47
CA ARG A 134 3.40 -13.78 -2.48
C ARG A 134 4.75 -14.47 -2.67
N ASN A 135 4.76 -15.46 -3.56
CA ASN A 135 5.99 -15.88 -4.18
C ASN A 135 6.64 -14.60 -4.71
N GLU A 136 7.92 -14.36 -4.38
CA GLU A 136 8.74 -13.31 -4.98
C GLU A 136 8.98 -13.56 -6.49
N LYS A 137 7.93 -13.92 -7.25
CA LYS A 137 7.91 -14.01 -8.72
C LYS A 137 7.99 -12.62 -9.39
N GLY A 138 8.55 -11.64 -8.69
CA GLY A 138 8.79 -10.28 -9.18
C GLY A 138 10.27 -9.90 -9.30
N LYS A 139 11.20 -10.76 -8.88
CA LYS A 139 12.66 -10.53 -9.04
C LYS A 139 13.36 -11.49 -9.99
N GLU A 140 12.70 -12.55 -10.44
CA GLU A 140 13.18 -13.32 -11.58
C GLU A 140 12.50 -12.81 -12.85
N SER A 141 13.34 -12.42 -13.81
CA SER A 141 13.01 -12.10 -15.19
C SER A 141 12.19 -13.22 -15.84
N LYS A 142 10.87 -13.23 -15.59
CA LYS A 142 9.95 -13.99 -16.42
C LYS A 142 9.88 -13.26 -17.74
N ALA A 143 10.60 -13.76 -18.74
CA ALA A 143 10.21 -13.56 -20.11
C ALA A 143 8.73 -14.00 -20.20
N ASN A 144 7.81 -13.03 -20.26
CA ASN A 144 6.40 -13.31 -20.47
C ASN A 144 6.33 -14.15 -21.75
N SER A 145 5.88 -15.41 -21.62
CA SER A 145 5.51 -16.20 -22.78
C SER A 145 4.51 -15.39 -23.58
N LEU A 146 4.85 -15.05 -24.83
CA LEU A 146 4.00 -14.30 -25.74
C LEU A 146 2.73 -15.13 -26.00
N GLY A 147 1.70 -14.87 -25.18
CA GLY A 147 0.38 -15.44 -25.37
C GLY A 147 -0.26 -14.93 -26.65
N VAL A 148 -1.35 -15.60 -27.07
CA VAL A 148 -2.11 -15.24 -28.27
C VAL A 148 -2.58 -13.78 -28.22
N ASP A 149 -2.76 -13.18 -27.04
CA ASP A 149 -3.10 -11.76 -26.88
C ASP A 149 -2.04 -10.79 -27.44
N ASN A 150 -0.76 -11.17 -27.42
CA ASN A 150 0.32 -10.36 -27.98
C ASN A 150 0.56 -10.61 -29.48
N ILE A 151 0.12 -11.75 -30.02
CA ILE A 151 0.36 -12.18 -31.43
C ILE A 151 -0.94 -12.14 -32.26
N GLY A 152 -2.11 -11.97 -31.63
CA GLY A 152 -3.42 -11.97 -32.28
C GLY A 152 -3.56 -10.92 -33.38
N GLY A 153 -2.89 -9.77 -33.25
CA GLY A 153 -2.84 -8.74 -34.29
C GLY A 153 -2.27 -9.25 -35.62
N VAL A 154 -1.29 -10.17 -35.59
CA VAL A 154 -0.69 -10.75 -36.80
C VAL A 154 -1.71 -11.61 -37.55
N PHE A 155 -2.51 -12.41 -36.83
CA PHE A 155 -3.55 -13.25 -37.43
C PHE A 155 -4.68 -12.42 -38.06
N VAL A 156 -5.06 -11.30 -37.42
CA VAL A 156 -6.07 -10.39 -37.96
C VAL A 156 -5.60 -9.75 -39.27
N VAL A 157 -4.36 -9.23 -39.30
CA VAL A 157 -3.78 -8.63 -40.52
C VAL A 157 -3.70 -9.65 -41.66
N LEU A 158 -3.32 -10.90 -41.35
CA LEU A 158 -3.20 -11.97 -42.33
C LEU A 158 -4.55 -12.38 -42.93
N LEU A 159 -5.60 -12.47 -42.09
CA LEU A 159 -6.98 -12.72 -42.55
C LEU A 159 -7.54 -11.57 -43.40
N CYS A 160 -7.32 -10.32 -42.98
CA CYS A 160 -7.72 -9.16 -43.79
C CYS A 160 -7.00 -9.16 -45.14
N GLY A 161 -5.69 -9.43 -45.17
CA GLY A 161 -4.90 -9.52 -46.40
C GLY A 161 -5.41 -10.59 -47.37
N LEU A 162 -5.75 -11.78 -46.86
CA LEU A 162 -6.37 -12.85 -47.65
C LEU A 162 -7.74 -12.45 -48.21
N ALA A 163 -8.60 -11.82 -47.40
CA ALA A 163 -9.91 -11.36 -47.85
C ALA A 163 -9.80 -10.29 -48.96
N PHE A 164 -8.90 -9.32 -48.80
CA PHE A 164 -8.63 -8.31 -49.84
C PHE A 164 -8.11 -8.95 -51.13
N ALA A 165 -7.21 -9.93 -51.03
CA ALA A 165 -6.68 -10.63 -52.21
C ALA A 165 -7.78 -11.39 -52.97
N VAL A 166 -8.72 -12.03 -52.28
CA VAL A 166 -9.85 -12.75 -52.90
C VAL A 166 -10.87 -11.80 -53.52
N VAL A 167 -11.04 -10.58 -52.98
CA VAL A 167 -11.97 -9.57 -53.54
C VAL A 167 -11.39 -8.89 -54.78
N ILE A 168 -10.05 -8.75 -54.86
CA ILE A 168 -9.36 -8.14 -56.00
C ILE A 168 -9.14 -9.15 -57.14
N ALA A 169 -9.06 -10.45 -56.83
CA ALA A 169 -8.95 -11.55 -57.79
C ALA A 169 -10.30 -11.87 -58.48
#